data_AF-A0A7Y2CUZ1-F1
#
_entry.id   AF-A0A7Y2CUZ1-F1
#
_cell.length_a   1.000
_cell.length_b   1.000
_cell.length_c   1.000
_cell.angle_alpha   90.00
_cell.angle_beta   90.00
_cell.angle_gamma   90.00
#
_symmetry.space_group_name_H-M   'P 1'
#
loop_
_entity.id
_entity.type
_entity.pdbx_description
1 polymer ?
#
loop_
_entity_poly.entity_id
_entity_poly.type
_entity_poly.pdbx_seq_one_letter_code
_entity_poly.pdbx_strand_id
1 'polypeptide(L)'
;MNEVDQVSYVEAAFARTVACSVLLGSVAPADAQCEVASLGPTRSSFSHLVAIDDDIAVVGDPGDGIGIVRVYRSDDGVWTLECTLHSSKPDADEFFGSSVAVHEDCLVVGAPLADDLGPASGAVEVFSYSGTAWAFMARLTASDGDSADGFGNSVAIYGDTIVAGAPGDEREDVIFVGSAYVFRHADSEWHQEEKLLGPRIGEFVFGESVSLRDDIVLIGSPGAGKAYIFARDRAEWTLETELAPSTAGADSRFGWSVSLGIGRAAIGAFNDDGTTGSAWIFLDDLSRWTEEARVIASDGQPGEWFGRAVAINSDGTTLLVGAPNDSGFMGSTYVYRRSRESWIERTRLLSEPSFGFGSGVAISNDWAIIGAIGFAHAFAGMMDVDCNENGSPDSCDILAGDSLDVDGDGIPDECEACLADLDSSGEVSFNDLLAVVAVWGPCNDCTADLDDSGDVGFTDLLIMLSNWGPCE
;
A
#
# COMPACT_ATOMS: atom_id res chain seq x y z
N MET A 1 22.70 -23.14 -28.65
CA MET A 1 22.75 -21.81 -29.28
C MET A 1 21.41 -21.19 -28.95
N ASN A 2 21.30 -20.56 -27.77
CA ASN A 2 21.92 -19.26 -27.41
C ASN A 2 21.40 -18.19 -28.37
N GLU A 3 20.93 -17.02 -27.99
CA GLU A 3 20.82 -16.23 -26.74
C GLU A 3 19.58 -15.33 -27.04
N VAL A 4 18.66 -15.08 -26.10
CA VAL A 4 18.65 -13.97 -25.11
C VAL A 4 18.85 -12.59 -25.77
N ASP A 5 18.16 -11.58 -25.22
CA ASP A 5 18.37 -10.12 -25.37
C ASP A 5 17.49 -9.39 -26.42
N GLN A 6 16.78 -8.26 -26.16
CA GLN A 6 16.71 -7.32 -25.03
C GLN A 6 15.38 -6.54 -25.02
N VAL A 7 15.05 -6.08 -23.81
CA VAL A 7 14.07 -5.06 -23.39
C VAL A 7 14.48 -3.66 -23.86
N SER A 8 13.51 -2.77 -24.16
CA SER A 8 13.59 -1.33 -23.84
C SER A 8 12.21 -0.66 -23.92
N TYR A 9 11.57 -0.37 -22.76
CA TYR A 9 11.49 0.91 -22.02
C TYR A 9 10.40 1.86 -22.55
N VAL A 10 9.42 2.25 -21.68
CA VAL A 10 8.86 3.60 -21.40
C VAL A 10 7.61 3.48 -20.45
N GLU A 11 7.53 4.32 -19.40
CA GLU A 11 6.55 4.43 -18.27
C GLU A 11 5.50 5.55 -18.52
N ALA A 12 4.41 5.82 -17.74
CA ALA A 12 3.39 5.08 -16.96
C ALA A 12 2.41 6.09 -16.25
N ALA A 13 1.12 5.73 -16.09
CA ALA A 13 0.05 6.45 -15.36
C ALA A 13 0.10 6.33 -13.81
N PHE A 14 -0.45 7.32 -13.08
CA PHE A 14 -0.41 7.41 -11.60
C PHE A 14 -1.57 6.72 -10.85
N ALA A 15 -1.23 6.02 -9.76
CA ALA A 15 -2.15 5.51 -8.74
C ALA A 15 -2.28 6.44 -7.51
N ARG A 16 -3.36 6.32 -6.73
CA ARG A 16 -3.64 7.17 -5.55
C ARG A 16 -3.60 6.34 -4.25
N THR A 17 -2.85 6.77 -3.25
CA THR A 17 -3.03 6.37 -1.83
C THR A 17 -3.98 7.36 -1.18
N VAL A 18 -5.01 6.87 -0.48
CA VAL A 18 -6.01 7.73 0.15
C VAL A 18 -5.77 7.77 1.65
N ALA A 19 -5.19 8.86 2.16
CA ALA A 19 -5.26 9.12 3.59
C ALA A 19 -6.70 9.53 3.94
N CYS A 20 -7.36 8.68 4.72
CA CYS A 20 -8.68 8.96 5.27
C CYS A 20 -8.53 9.59 6.65
N SER A 21 -8.65 10.91 6.65
CA SER A 21 -9.04 11.70 7.81
C SER A 21 -10.35 11.17 8.41
N VAL A 22 -10.31 10.51 9.58
CA VAL A 22 -11.51 10.15 10.34
C VAL A 22 -11.32 10.64 11.77
N LEU A 23 -11.94 11.77 12.12
CA LEU A 23 -12.02 12.26 13.50
C LEU A 23 -12.80 11.23 14.36
N LEU A 24 -12.08 10.45 15.17
CA LEU A 24 -12.65 9.40 16.04
C LEU A 24 -13.26 9.94 17.36
N GLY A 25 -13.26 11.27 17.53
CA GLY A 25 -13.78 12.01 18.68
C GLY A 25 -15.31 12.16 18.72
N SER A 26 -15.94 11.55 19.73
CA SER A 26 -17.34 11.66 20.20
C SER A 26 -18.46 11.95 19.18
N VAL A 27 -19.24 10.90 18.90
CA VAL A 27 -20.45 10.91 18.05
C VAL A 27 -20.11 11.30 16.61
N ALA A 28 -19.43 10.40 15.89
CA ALA A 28 -19.32 10.49 14.44
C ALA A 28 -20.74 10.62 13.86
N PRO A 29 -21.07 11.71 13.12
CA PRO A 29 -22.32 11.76 12.37
C PRO A 29 -22.29 10.63 11.33
N ALA A 30 -23.47 10.24 10.85
CA ALA A 30 -23.63 9.19 9.83
C ALA A 30 -22.88 9.45 8.50
N ASP A 31 -22.19 10.60 8.40
CA ASP A 31 -21.48 11.11 7.24
C ASP A 31 -20.03 11.48 7.62
N ALA A 32 -19.28 10.56 8.24
CA ALA A 32 -17.82 10.68 8.33
C ALA A 32 -17.24 10.56 6.91
N GLN A 33 -17.23 11.66 6.17
CA GLN A 33 -16.59 11.74 4.87
C GLN A 33 -15.08 11.80 5.10
N CYS A 34 -14.34 10.87 4.50
CA CYS A 34 -12.89 11.00 4.43
C CYS A 34 -12.56 12.34 3.77
N GLU A 35 -11.87 13.23 4.47
CA GLU A 35 -11.11 14.27 3.77
C GLU A 35 -9.90 13.56 3.15
N VAL A 36 -10.04 13.25 1.87
CA VAL A 36 -9.04 12.57 1.04
C VAL A 36 -7.84 13.48 0.91
N ALA A 37 -6.79 13.24 1.69
CA ALA A 37 -5.46 13.67 1.29
C ALA A 37 -4.91 12.60 0.35
N SER A 38 -4.79 12.95 -0.94
CA SER A 38 -4.14 12.08 -1.93
C SER A 38 -2.65 11.99 -1.58
N LEU A 39 -2.25 10.89 -0.95
CA LEU A 39 -0.85 10.52 -0.80
C LEU A 39 -0.46 9.73 -2.06
N GLY A 40 0.78 9.83 -2.53
CA GLY A 40 1.18 9.34 -3.87
C GLY A 40 0.94 7.83 -4.15
N PRO A 41 1.22 7.35 -5.36
CA PRO A 41 1.01 5.95 -5.75
C PRO A 41 1.75 4.97 -4.84
N THR A 42 1.20 3.75 -4.69
CA THR A 42 1.94 2.57 -4.22
C THR A 42 1.59 1.38 -5.12
N ARG A 43 2.58 0.56 -5.48
CA ARG A 43 2.47 -0.51 -6.49
C ARG A 43 2.53 -1.95 -5.94
N SER A 44 2.40 -2.17 -4.64
CA SER A 44 2.77 -3.48 -4.06
C SER A 44 1.68 -4.17 -3.26
N SER A 45 1.81 -5.50 -3.16
CA SER A 45 0.94 -6.38 -2.38
C SER A 45 1.33 -6.43 -0.89
N PHE A 46 2.16 -5.53 -0.37
CA PHE A 46 2.60 -5.58 1.03
C PHE A 46 1.54 -4.98 1.97
N SER A 47 1.37 -5.57 3.16
CA SER A 47 0.43 -5.04 4.18
C SER A 47 1.01 -3.93 5.04
N HIS A 48 2.32 -3.66 4.94
CA HIS A 48 3.09 -2.87 5.92
C HIS A 48 3.59 -1.53 5.34
N LEU A 49 2.92 -1.02 4.29
CA LEU A 49 3.36 0.12 3.47
C LEU A 49 3.05 1.49 4.06
N VAL A 50 2.24 1.55 5.11
CA VAL A 50 1.79 2.81 5.71
C VAL A 50 2.00 2.78 7.22
N ALA A 51 2.42 3.92 7.77
CA ALA A 51 2.56 4.10 9.21
C ALA A 51 2.12 5.51 9.61
N ILE A 52 1.62 5.66 10.82
CA ILE A 52 1.22 6.95 11.38
C ILE A 52 1.59 7.00 12.86
N ASP A 53 2.16 8.12 13.28
CA ASP A 53 2.31 8.49 14.69
C ASP A 53 1.90 9.95 14.84
N ASP A 54 0.76 10.16 15.50
CA ASP A 54 0.09 11.46 15.68
C ASP A 54 0.06 12.36 14.42
N ASP A 55 0.98 13.32 14.30
CA ASP A 55 1.07 14.31 13.22
C ASP A 55 1.99 13.88 12.06
N ILE A 56 2.58 12.69 12.10
CA ILE A 56 3.50 12.17 11.08
C ILE A 56 2.86 10.97 10.38
N ALA A 57 2.76 11.06 9.06
CA ALA A 57 2.23 10.02 8.18
C ALA A 57 3.30 9.58 7.19
N VAL A 58 3.43 8.28 7.00
CA VAL A 58 4.48 7.68 6.18
C VAL A 58 3.86 6.73 5.18
N VAL A 59 4.25 6.87 3.92
CA VAL A 59 3.81 6.00 2.82
C VAL A 59 5.05 5.47 2.10
N GLY A 60 5.25 4.17 2.15
CA GLY A 60 6.25 3.45 1.37
C GLY A 60 5.75 3.16 -0.03
N ASP A 61 6.59 3.38 -1.02
CA ASP A 61 6.33 3.15 -2.44
C ASP A 61 7.52 2.37 -3.04
N PRO A 62 7.55 1.04 -2.86
CA PRO A 62 8.68 0.22 -3.29
C PRO A 62 8.85 0.14 -4.81
N GLY A 63 7.81 0.45 -5.60
CA GLY A 63 7.85 0.38 -7.07
C GLY A 63 8.28 -0.98 -7.62
N ASP A 64 8.82 -0.96 -8.85
CA ASP A 64 9.42 -2.12 -9.55
C ASP A 64 10.97 -2.02 -9.54
N GLY A 65 11.56 -1.51 -8.45
CA GLY A 65 13.00 -1.22 -8.39
C GLY A 65 13.51 -0.89 -7.00
N ILE A 66 14.23 0.24 -6.87
CA ILE A 66 14.84 0.66 -5.60
C ILE A 66 13.76 1.01 -4.56
N GLY A 67 12.74 1.77 -4.95
CA GLY A 67 11.68 2.24 -4.06
C GLY A 67 11.98 3.56 -3.33
N ILE A 68 10.93 4.18 -2.78
CA ILE A 68 10.99 5.45 -2.04
C ILE A 68 10.04 5.44 -0.83
N VAL A 69 10.22 6.39 0.08
CA VAL A 69 9.27 6.65 1.18
C VAL A 69 8.88 8.12 1.19
N ARG A 70 7.59 8.41 1.28
CA ARG A 70 7.06 9.77 1.40
C ARG A 70 6.63 10.02 2.84
N VAL A 71 7.10 11.13 3.41
CA VAL A 71 6.75 11.56 4.76
C VAL A 71 5.88 12.81 4.67
N TYR A 72 4.74 12.75 5.33
CA TYR A 72 3.76 13.82 5.42
C TYR A 72 3.64 14.28 6.86
N ARG A 73 3.38 15.57 7.03
CA ARG A 73 3.13 16.17 8.34
C ARG A 73 1.79 16.88 8.36
N SER A 74 1.08 16.74 9.47
CA SER A 74 -0.18 17.43 9.74
C SER A 74 0.08 18.74 10.47
N ASP A 75 -0.48 19.83 9.96
CA ASP A 75 -0.60 21.10 10.68
C ASP A 75 -2.07 21.52 10.69
N ASP A 76 -2.65 21.66 11.88
CA ASP A 76 -4.08 21.92 12.11
C ASP A 76 -5.02 21.01 11.28
N GLY A 77 -4.64 19.74 11.11
CA GLY A 77 -5.40 18.72 10.40
C GLY A 77 -5.19 18.70 8.87
N VAL A 78 -4.34 19.58 8.34
CA VAL A 78 -3.96 19.59 6.93
C VAL A 78 -2.66 18.80 6.75
N TRP A 79 -2.73 17.71 6.01
CA TRP A 79 -1.57 16.90 5.66
C TRP A 79 -0.83 17.46 4.46
N THR A 80 0.48 17.70 4.61
CA THR A 80 1.36 18.18 3.54
C THR A 80 2.56 17.27 3.39
N LEU A 81 3.02 17.08 2.14
CA LEU A 81 4.25 16.32 1.88
C LEU A 81 5.44 17.10 2.47
N GLU A 82 6.08 16.56 3.49
CA GLU A 82 7.26 17.16 4.11
C GLU A 82 8.52 16.83 3.30
N CYS A 83 8.71 15.54 2.96
CA CYS A 83 9.84 15.11 2.15
C CYS A 83 9.62 13.74 1.50
N THR A 84 10.47 13.43 0.52
CA THR A 84 10.66 12.07 -0.03
C THR A 84 12.05 11.58 0.36
N LEU A 85 12.10 10.37 0.91
CA LEU A 85 13.32 9.68 1.34
C LEU A 85 13.65 8.57 0.35
N HIS A 86 14.94 8.36 0.17
CA HIS A 86 15.52 7.36 -0.72
C HIS A 86 16.50 6.49 0.08
N SER A 87 16.68 5.25 -0.37
CA SER A 87 17.68 4.33 0.16
C SER A 87 19.08 4.97 0.17
N SER A 88 19.82 4.75 1.27
CA SER A 88 21.20 5.22 1.44
C SER A 88 22.20 4.49 0.54
N LYS A 89 21.85 3.27 0.14
CA LYS A 89 22.60 2.43 -0.79
C LYS A 89 21.59 1.81 -1.75
N PRO A 90 21.21 2.56 -2.80
CA PRO A 90 20.19 2.14 -3.75
C PRO A 90 20.69 0.94 -4.56
N ASP A 91 20.01 -0.19 -4.41
CA ASP A 91 20.23 -1.40 -5.20
C ASP A 91 18.98 -1.70 -6.05
N ALA A 92 19.19 -2.13 -7.30
CA ALA A 92 18.07 -2.47 -8.18
C ALA A 92 17.25 -3.60 -7.54
N ASP A 93 15.93 -3.46 -7.57
CA ASP A 93 14.99 -4.41 -7.01
C ASP A 93 15.14 -4.66 -5.49
N GLU A 94 15.69 -3.71 -4.70
CA GLU A 94 15.74 -3.86 -3.22
C GLU A 94 14.40 -3.60 -2.51
N PHE A 95 13.49 -2.88 -3.18
CA PHE A 95 12.13 -2.58 -2.75
C PHE A 95 12.10 -1.82 -1.40
N PHE A 96 12.95 -0.82 -1.25
CA PHE A 96 12.93 0.16 -0.15
C PHE A 96 11.54 0.78 0.00
N GLY A 97 11.00 0.76 1.21
CA GLY A 97 9.63 1.21 1.46
C GLY A 97 8.58 0.09 1.39
N SER A 98 8.99 -1.18 1.27
CA SER A 98 8.07 -2.32 1.37
C SER A 98 7.43 -2.46 2.74
N SER A 99 8.13 -2.01 3.77
CA SER A 99 7.62 -1.90 5.13
C SER A 99 8.10 -0.59 5.74
N VAL A 100 7.21 0.09 6.48
CA VAL A 100 7.54 1.34 7.19
C VAL A 100 6.96 1.32 8.59
N ALA A 101 7.69 1.90 9.54
CA ALA A 101 7.21 2.18 10.87
C ALA A 101 7.77 3.51 11.36
N VAL A 102 6.97 4.28 12.08
CA VAL A 102 7.38 5.57 12.66
C VAL A 102 6.98 5.60 14.12
N HIS A 103 7.87 6.14 14.93
CA HIS A 103 7.56 6.49 16.31
C HIS A 103 8.34 7.73 16.71
N GLU A 104 7.62 8.76 17.17
CA GLU A 104 8.17 10.08 17.45
C GLU A 104 9.05 10.57 16.27
N ASP A 105 10.31 10.91 16.55
CA ASP A 105 11.28 11.42 15.57
C ASP A 105 12.07 10.31 14.85
N CYS A 106 11.66 9.04 14.95
CA CYS A 106 12.38 7.91 14.35
C CYS A 106 11.52 7.16 13.34
N LEU A 107 12.04 7.05 12.10
CA LEU A 107 11.43 6.33 11.00
C LEU A 107 12.30 5.13 10.65
N VAL A 108 11.65 3.98 10.43
CA VAL A 108 12.28 2.72 10.03
C VAL A 108 11.68 2.25 8.73
N VAL A 109 12.54 1.86 7.80
CA VAL A 109 12.14 1.47 6.44
C VAL A 109 12.80 0.15 6.07
N GLY A 110 12.01 -0.83 5.64
CA GLY A 110 12.50 -2.10 5.12
C GLY A 110 12.80 -2.07 3.62
N ALA A 111 13.87 -2.76 3.23
CA ALA A 111 14.27 -3.10 1.87
C ALA A 111 14.53 -4.61 1.82
N PRO A 112 13.48 -5.46 1.78
CA PRO A 112 13.60 -6.91 1.99
C PRO A 112 14.40 -7.62 0.91
N LEU A 113 14.58 -7.00 -0.26
CA LEU A 113 15.30 -7.61 -1.37
C LEU A 113 16.71 -7.03 -1.53
N ALA A 114 17.20 -6.27 -0.55
CA ALA A 114 18.58 -5.77 -0.57
C ALA A 114 19.62 -6.90 -0.49
N ASP A 115 20.76 -6.69 -1.14
CA ASP A 115 21.77 -7.74 -1.38
C ASP A 115 23.01 -7.63 -0.47
N ASP A 116 22.90 -6.97 0.68
CA ASP A 116 24.06 -6.63 1.53
C ASP A 116 24.87 -7.85 2.01
N LEU A 117 24.19 -8.96 2.33
CA LEU A 117 24.82 -10.21 2.81
C LEU A 117 24.61 -11.40 1.87
N GLY A 118 23.89 -11.20 0.76
CA GLY A 118 23.54 -12.20 -0.23
C GLY A 118 22.28 -11.78 -0.98
N PRO A 119 21.97 -12.39 -2.15
CA PRO A 119 20.77 -12.06 -2.91
C PRO A 119 19.50 -12.10 -2.06
N ALA A 120 18.75 -10.99 -1.98
CA ALA A 120 17.56 -10.83 -1.15
C ALA A 120 17.76 -11.19 0.34
N SER A 121 18.95 -10.93 0.87
CA SER A 121 19.22 -11.05 2.32
C SER A 121 18.45 -10.01 3.14
N GLY A 122 18.18 -8.85 2.53
CA GLY A 122 17.37 -7.78 3.08
C GLY A 122 18.14 -6.81 3.98
N ALA A 123 17.61 -5.58 4.07
CA ALA A 123 18.14 -4.51 4.91
C ALA A 123 17.00 -3.69 5.53
N VAL A 124 17.34 -2.97 6.61
CA VAL A 124 16.47 -1.97 7.23
C VAL A 124 17.24 -0.67 7.36
N GLU A 125 16.65 0.45 6.99
CA GLU A 125 17.24 1.77 7.18
C GLU A 125 16.48 2.57 8.23
N VAL A 126 17.24 3.32 9.04
CA VAL A 126 16.74 4.16 10.11
C VAL A 126 17.02 5.61 9.76
N PHE A 127 15.99 6.44 9.87
CA PHE A 127 16.04 7.88 9.69
C PHE A 127 15.59 8.56 10.98
N SER A 128 16.23 9.69 11.29
CA SER A 128 15.90 10.51 12.47
C SER A 128 15.50 11.91 12.05
N TYR A 129 14.49 12.47 12.71
CA TYR A 129 14.06 13.84 12.53
C TYR A 129 14.79 14.78 13.49
N SER A 130 15.37 15.84 12.95
CA SER A 130 16.12 16.85 13.72
C SER A 130 15.27 18.01 14.24
N GLY A 131 13.95 17.98 14.01
CA GLY A 131 13.05 19.12 14.18
C GLY A 131 12.94 20.02 12.93
N THR A 132 13.73 19.74 11.88
CA THR A 132 13.70 20.51 10.62
C THR A 132 13.84 19.66 9.37
N ALA A 133 14.52 18.52 9.48
CA ALA A 133 14.73 17.59 8.37
C ALA A 133 14.94 16.17 8.89
N TRP A 134 14.50 15.21 8.08
CA TRP A 134 14.83 13.80 8.22
C TRP A 134 16.23 13.54 7.68
N ALA A 135 17.03 12.77 8.44
CA ALA A 135 18.38 12.40 8.07
C ALA A 135 18.58 10.90 8.25
N PHE A 136 19.28 10.27 7.29
CA PHE A 136 19.74 8.89 7.42
C PHE A 136 20.64 8.75 8.66
N MET A 137 20.36 7.73 9.45
CA MET A 137 21.03 7.46 10.71
C MET A 137 21.81 6.15 10.66
N ALA A 138 21.19 5.07 10.19
CA ALA A 138 21.80 3.75 10.15
C ALA A 138 21.18 2.84 9.08
N ARG A 139 21.97 1.89 8.58
CA ARG A 139 21.51 0.72 7.81
C ARG A 139 21.81 -0.51 8.65
N LEU A 140 20.80 -1.33 8.88
CA LEU A 140 20.80 -2.52 9.72
C LEU A 140 20.67 -3.76 8.82
N THR A 141 21.40 -4.81 9.19
CA THR A 141 21.32 -6.14 8.59
C THR A 141 21.24 -7.17 9.69
N ALA A 142 20.62 -8.32 9.44
CA ALA A 142 20.69 -9.46 10.34
C ALA A 142 22.16 -9.92 10.52
N SER A 143 22.56 -10.25 11.74
CA SER A 143 23.93 -10.68 12.06
C SER A 143 24.38 -11.95 11.33
N ASP A 144 23.41 -12.78 10.96
CA ASP A 144 23.54 -14.05 10.28
C ASP A 144 22.72 -14.09 8.98
N GLY A 145 22.41 -12.91 8.42
CA GLY A 145 21.64 -12.80 7.18
C GLY A 145 22.31 -13.54 6.02
N ASP A 146 21.51 -14.30 5.29
CA ASP A 146 21.88 -15.05 4.10
C ASP A 146 20.87 -14.81 2.98
N SER A 147 21.12 -15.43 1.83
CA SER A 147 20.36 -15.27 0.61
C SER A 147 18.89 -15.66 0.81
N ALA A 148 17.98 -14.81 0.37
CA ALA A 148 16.53 -14.97 0.42
C ALA A 148 15.89 -14.95 1.83
N ASP A 149 16.61 -14.53 2.86
CA ASP A 149 16.05 -14.36 4.22
C ASP A 149 14.96 -13.28 4.27
N GLY A 150 15.08 -12.26 3.42
CA GLY A 150 14.10 -11.18 3.31
C GLY A 150 14.05 -10.28 4.55
N PHE A 151 15.18 -10.03 5.22
CA PHE A 151 15.24 -9.17 6.41
C PHE A 151 14.68 -7.77 6.13
N GLY A 152 13.76 -7.30 6.97
CA GLY A 152 13.04 -6.04 6.75
C GLY A 152 11.74 -6.21 5.97
N ASN A 153 11.28 -7.44 5.72
CA ASN A 153 9.96 -7.70 5.14
C ASN A 153 8.83 -7.06 5.96
N SER A 154 8.96 -7.07 7.28
CA SER A 154 8.12 -6.32 8.21
C SER A 154 9.00 -5.60 9.23
N VAL A 155 8.62 -4.39 9.63
CA VAL A 155 9.34 -3.59 10.62
C VAL A 155 8.38 -2.97 11.62
N ALA A 156 8.83 -2.79 12.86
CA ALA A 156 8.14 -2.05 13.90
C ALA A 156 9.14 -1.29 14.78
N ILE A 157 8.74 -0.14 15.30
CA ILE A 157 9.54 0.67 16.22
C ILE A 157 8.68 1.17 17.39
N TYR A 158 9.27 1.17 18.59
CA TYR A 158 8.73 1.81 19.78
C TYR A 158 9.89 2.22 20.69
N GLY A 159 9.89 3.48 21.13
CA GLY A 159 11.03 4.09 21.82
C GLY A 159 12.36 3.87 21.09
N ASP A 160 13.31 3.24 21.78
CA ASP A 160 14.67 2.96 21.32
C ASP A 160 14.85 1.55 20.73
N THR A 161 13.75 0.86 20.43
CA THR A 161 13.75 -0.55 20.02
C THR A 161 13.10 -0.72 18.66
N ILE A 162 13.76 -1.47 17.78
CA ILE A 162 13.27 -1.86 16.45
C ILE A 162 13.13 -3.37 16.42
N VAL A 163 12.07 -3.85 15.77
CA VAL A 163 11.95 -5.25 15.38
C VAL A 163 11.83 -5.34 13.87
N ALA A 164 12.59 -6.27 13.27
CA ALA A 164 12.55 -6.54 11.85
C ALA A 164 12.35 -8.04 11.60
N GLY A 165 11.36 -8.38 10.77
CA GLY A 165 11.07 -9.74 10.35
C GLY A 165 11.91 -10.18 9.15
N ALA A 166 12.27 -11.46 9.13
CA ALA A 166 12.94 -12.15 8.03
C ALA A 166 12.24 -13.51 7.82
N PRO A 167 11.08 -13.54 7.14
CA PRO A 167 10.29 -14.75 6.99
C PRO A 167 10.97 -15.84 6.17
N GLY A 168 12.01 -15.48 5.40
CA GLY A 168 12.82 -16.40 4.61
C GLY A 168 13.87 -17.16 5.42
N ASP A 169 14.26 -16.63 6.58
CA ASP A 169 15.38 -17.14 7.39
C ASP A 169 15.26 -18.65 7.67
N GLU A 170 16.37 -19.34 7.45
CA GLU A 170 16.45 -20.79 7.58
C GLU A 170 17.03 -21.20 8.93
N ARG A 171 16.56 -22.33 9.47
CA ARG A 171 17.11 -22.89 10.72
C ARG A 171 17.47 -24.35 10.53
N GLU A 172 18.77 -24.65 10.60
CA GLU A 172 19.33 -25.97 10.35
C GLU A 172 18.94 -26.48 8.94
N ASP A 173 18.38 -27.68 8.81
CA ASP A 173 17.95 -28.27 7.55
C ASP A 173 16.49 -27.90 7.16
N VAL A 174 15.93 -26.83 7.75
CA VAL A 174 14.55 -26.40 7.51
C VAL A 174 14.51 -24.99 6.93
N ILE A 175 14.03 -24.94 5.69
CA ILE A 175 13.85 -23.73 4.89
C ILE A 175 12.61 -22.94 5.33
N PHE A 176 12.63 -21.62 5.16
CA PHE A 176 11.48 -20.72 5.36
C PHE A 176 10.80 -20.84 6.73
N VAL A 177 11.57 -21.13 7.80
CA VAL A 177 11.03 -21.12 9.17
C VAL A 177 10.74 -19.68 9.58
N GLY A 178 11.64 -18.77 9.22
CA GLY A 178 11.57 -17.36 9.49
C GLY A 178 12.04 -17.00 10.90
N SER A 179 12.45 -15.75 11.05
CA SER A 179 12.95 -15.17 12.29
C SER A 179 12.51 -13.71 12.42
N ALA A 180 12.62 -13.16 13.63
CA ALA A 180 12.57 -11.73 13.85
C ALA A 180 13.77 -11.28 14.67
N TYR A 181 14.28 -10.08 14.40
CA TYR A 181 15.48 -9.56 15.02
C TYR A 181 15.15 -8.29 15.77
N VAL A 182 15.65 -8.17 17.00
CA VAL A 182 15.48 -6.99 17.83
C VAL A 182 16.76 -6.18 17.79
N PHE A 183 16.63 -4.90 17.47
CA PHE A 183 17.71 -3.92 17.53
C PHE A 183 17.40 -2.89 18.60
N ARG A 184 18.42 -2.50 19.36
CA ARG A 184 18.32 -1.45 20.37
C ARG A 184 19.31 -0.33 20.09
N HIS A 185 18.84 0.90 20.24
CA HIS A 185 19.68 2.07 20.14
C HIS A 185 20.37 2.33 21.49
N ALA A 186 21.70 2.23 21.52
CA ALA A 186 22.52 2.49 22.68
C ALA A 186 23.83 3.17 22.26
N ASP A 187 24.33 4.08 23.09
CA ASP A 187 25.60 4.77 22.84
C ASP A 187 25.70 5.48 21.47
N SER A 188 24.57 5.93 20.92
CA SER A 188 24.43 6.58 19.59
C SER A 188 24.55 5.63 18.39
N GLU A 189 24.49 4.31 18.60
CA GLU A 189 24.49 3.30 17.56
C GLU A 189 23.34 2.30 17.76
N TRP A 190 22.94 1.63 16.69
CA TRP A 190 21.98 0.53 16.73
C TRP A 190 22.72 -0.79 16.79
N HIS A 191 22.37 -1.63 17.77
CA HIS A 191 22.95 -2.96 17.92
C HIS A 191 21.85 -4.01 17.87
N GLN A 192 22.11 -5.11 17.15
CA GLN A 192 21.25 -6.28 17.26
C GLN A 192 21.38 -6.86 18.67
N GLU A 193 20.28 -6.87 19.39
CA GLU A 193 20.19 -7.37 20.75
C GLU A 193 19.85 -8.85 20.80
N GLU A 194 18.89 -9.31 19.98
CA GLU A 194 18.37 -10.67 20.03
C GLU A 194 17.85 -11.14 18.66
N LYS A 195 17.92 -12.46 18.41
CA LYS A 195 17.20 -13.15 17.32
C LYS A 195 16.07 -13.98 17.92
N LEU A 196 14.82 -13.57 17.69
CA LEU A 196 13.63 -14.24 18.15
C LEU A 196 13.24 -15.36 17.18
N LEU A 197 13.04 -16.56 17.73
CA LEU A 197 12.76 -17.77 16.97
C LEU A 197 11.38 -18.33 17.31
N GLY A 198 10.68 -18.84 16.30
CA GLY A 198 9.50 -19.67 16.51
C GLY A 198 9.83 -20.92 17.38
N PRO A 199 8.95 -21.29 18.33
CA PRO A 199 9.21 -22.36 19.28
C PRO A 199 9.33 -23.75 18.64
N ARG A 200 8.83 -23.95 17.42
CA ARG A 200 8.87 -25.26 16.74
C ARG A 200 9.53 -25.16 15.37
N ILE A 201 10.25 -26.20 15.01
CA ILE A 201 10.81 -26.38 13.67
C ILE A 201 9.65 -26.75 12.72
N GLY A 202 9.54 -26.06 11.58
CA GLY A 202 8.47 -26.24 10.59
C GLY A 202 7.26 -25.33 10.79
N GLU A 203 7.33 -24.35 11.68
CA GLU A 203 6.44 -23.19 11.63
C GLU A 203 6.98 -22.29 10.51
N PHE A 204 6.27 -22.24 9.38
CA PHE A 204 6.75 -21.53 8.20
C PHE A 204 6.39 -20.04 8.28
N VAL A 205 7.28 -19.18 7.78
CA VAL A 205 7.03 -17.75 7.58
C VAL A 205 6.85 -16.97 8.90
N PHE A 206 7.58 -17.34 9.96
CA PHE A 206 7.65 -16.54 11.20
C PHE A 206 8.34 -15.19 10.92
N GLY A 207 7.78 -14.08 11.39
CA GLY A 207 8.29 -12.75 11.06
C GLY A 207 7.70 -12.14 9.79
N GLU A 208 6.67 -12.76 9.21
CA GLU A 208 5.88 -12.16 8.10
C GLU A 208 5.26 -10.82 8.49
N SER A 209 4.86 -10.70 9.74
CA SER A 209 4.35 -9.46 10.30
C SER A 209 4.84 -9.31 11.73
N VAL A 210 5.24 -8.09 12.08
CA VAL A 210 5.70 -7.75 13.42
C VAL A 210 5.00 -6.49 13.89
N SER A 211 4.71 -6.44 15.19
CA SER A 211 4.29 -5.22 15.86
C SER A 211 5.01 -5.15 17.20
N LEU A 212 5.47 -3.96 17.57
CA LEU A 212 6.17 -3.68 18.81
C LEU A 212 5.40 -2.59 19.55
N ARG A 213 5.22 -2.78 20.85
CA ARG A 213 4.75 -1.76 21.75
C ARG A 213 5.35 -1.98 23.12
N ASP A 214 5.89 -0.93 23.73
CA ASP A 214 6.59 -1.03 25.01
C ASP A 214 7.67 -2.13 24.91
N ASP A 215 7.64 -3.08 25.85
CA ASP A 215 8.52 -4.24 25.91
C ASP A 215 7.83 -5.53 25.39
N ILE A 216 6.83 -5.38 24.50
CA ILE A 216 6.03 -6.49 23.95
C ILE A 216 6.14 -6.51 22.42
N VAL A 217 6.54 -7.66 21.89
CA VAL A 217 6.60 -7.93 20.46
C VAL A 217 5.56 -8.98 20.09
N LEU A 218 4.75 -8.67 19.10
CA LEU A 218 3.81 -9.60 18.48
C LEU A 218 4.33 -9.98 17.09
N ILE A 219 4.47 -11.28 16.84
CA ILE A 219 5.01 -11.82 15.60
C ILE A 219 4.02 -12.78 14.96
N GLY A 220 3.66 -12.54 13.71
CA GLY A 220 2.84 -13.42 12.89
C GLY A 220 3.63 -14.57 12.26
N SER A 221 3.00 -15.74 12.18
CA SER A 221 3.48 -16.90 11.40
C SER A 221 2.29 -17.54 10.66
N PRO A 222 1.87 -16.98 9.53
CA PRO A 222 0.70 -17.44 8.79
C PRO A 222 0.86 -18.82 8.17
N GLY A 223 2.09 -19.31 8.00
CA GLY A 223 2.36 -20.70 7.62
C GLY A 223 2.00 -21.69 8.73
N ALA A 224 2.11 -21.29 9.99
CA ALA A 224 1.68 -22.06 11.15
C ALA A 224 0.22 -21.79 11.57
N GLY A 225 -0.38 -20.71 11.06
CA GLY A 225 -1.72 -20.25 11.46
C GLY A 225 -1.73 -19.70 12.89
N LYS A 226 -0.65 -19.02 13.30
CA LYS A 226 -0.40 -18.58 14.67
C LYS A 226 0.22 -17.19 14.72
N ALA A 227 0.19 -16.60 15.91
CA ALA A 227 1.04 -15.47 16.28
C ALA A 227 1.67 -15.71 17.65
N TYR A 228 2.74 -14.99 17.96
CA TYR A 228 3.53 -15.19 19.18
C TYR A 228 3.77 -13.87 19.87
N ILE A 229 3.62 -13.87 21.19
CA ILE A 229 3.97 -12.73 22.04
C ILE A 229 5.31 -13.03 22.70
N PHE A 230 6.27 -12.17 22.44
CA PHE A 230 7.51 -12.09 23.20
C PHE A 230 7.44 -10.87 24.11
N ALA A 231 7.86 -11.04 25.35
CA ALA A 231 7.99 -9.96 26.31
C ALA A 231 9.43 -9.87 26.79
N ARG A 232 9.91 -8.64 26.94
CA ARG A 232 11.22 -8.37 27.53
C ARG A 232 11.09 -8.31 29.04
N ASP A 233 11.79 -9.19 29.74
CA ASP A 233 12.04 -9.02 31.18
C ASP A 233 13.49 -8.57 31.37
N ARG A 234 13.65 -7.32 31.81
CA ARG A 234 14.94 -6.63 31.97
C ARG A 234 15.72 -6.50 30.66
N ALA A 235 16.47 -7.53 30.29
CA ALA A 235 17.41 -7.54 29.17
C ALA A 235 17.31 -8.81 28.31
N GLU A 236 16.34 -9.68 28.59
CA GLU A 236 16.12 -10.91 27.81
C GLU A 236 14.70 -10.90 27.26
N TRP A 237 14.56 -11.23 25.98
CA TRP A 237 13.27 -11.47 25.35
C TRP A 237 12.86 -12.92 25.55
N THR A 238 11.66 -13.14 26.03
CA THR A 238 11.13 -14.49 26.28
C THR A 238 9.79 -14.66 25.59
N LEU A 239 9.57 -15.85 25.01
CA LEU A 239 8.25 -16.21 24.49
C LEU A 239 7.27 -16.31 25.67
N GLU A 240 6.34 -15.37 25.74
CA GLU A 240 5.31 -15.32 26.77
C GLU A 240 4.16 -16.28 26.43
N THR A 241 3.66 -16.22 25.20
CA THR A 241 2.54 -17.06 24.76
C THR A 241 2.47 -17.23 23.24
N GLU A 242 1.81 -18.31 22.84
CA GLU A 242 1.33 -18.55 21.48
C GLU A 242 -0.15 -18.20 21.38
N LEU A 243 -0.55 -17.49 20.34
CA LEU A 243 -1.91 -17.11 20.03
C LEU A 243 -2.40 -17.91 18.83
N ALA A 244 -3.53 -18.59 19.00
CA ALA A 244 -4.19 -19.34 17.95
C ALA A 244 -5.71 -19.05 17.99
N PRO A 245 -6.36 -18.94 16.84
CA PRO A 245 -7.78 -18.67 16.77
C PRO A 245 -8.59 -19.90 17.21
N SER A 246 -9.67 -19.68 17.96
CA SER A 246 -10.52 -20.75 18.47
C SER A 246 -11.33 -21.49 17.38
N THR A 247 -11.61 -20.82 16.26
CA THR A 247 -12.52 -21.32 15.21
C THR A 247 -11.97 -21.30 13.80
N ALA A 248 -10.77 -20.77 13.54
CA ALA A 248 -10.29 -20.60 12.17
C ALA A 248 -9.92 -21.95 11.51
N GLY A 249 -10.05 -22.01 10.19
CA GLY A 249 -9.55 -23.14 9.40
C GLY A 249 -8.02 -23.27 9.45
N ALA A 250 -7.51 -24.48 9.21
CA ALA A 250 -6.06 -24.75 9.21
C ALA A 250 -5.27 -23.90 8.20
N ASP A 251 -5.92 -23.49 7.10
CA ASP A 251 -5.32 -22.65 6.06
C ASP A 251 -5.75 -21.17 6.14
N SER A 252 -6.31 -20.72 7.26
CA SER A 252 -6.84 -19.35 7.43
C SER A 252 -5.81 -18.24 7.24
N ARG A 253 -4.51 -18.58 7.26
CA ARG A 253 -3.39 -17.62 7.28
C ARG A 253 -3.45 -16.68 8.48
N PHE A 254 -3.93 -17.18 9.62
CA PHE A 254 -3.89 -16.42 10.87
C PHE A 254 -2.45 -16.04 11.23
N GLY A 255 -2.24 -14.77 11.57
CA GLY A 255 -0.90 -14.19 11.74
C GLY A 255 -0.37 -13.51 10.49
N TRP A 256 -1.20 -13.32 9.46
CA TRP A 256 -0.80 -12.61 8.24
C TRP A 256 -0.49 -11.13 8.50
N SER A 257 -1.36 -10.47 9.25
CA SER A 257 -1.15 -9.09 9.72
C SER A 257 -1.36 -9.04 11.22
N VAL A 258 -0.58 -8.22 11.91
CA VAL A 258 -0.62 -8.09 13.37
C VAL A 258 -0.48 -6.63 13.79
N SER A 259 -1.11 -6.26 14.90
CA SER A 259 -1.01 -4.92 15.47
C SER A 259 -1.26 -4.94 16.98
N LEU A 260 -0.44 -4.21 17.75
CA LEU A 260 -0.55 -4.07 19.20
C LEU A 260 -1.12 -2.71 19.62
N GLY A 261 -2.04 -2.75 20.57
CA GLY A 261 -2.52 -1.59 21.34
C GLY A 261 -2.39 -1.88 22.83
N ILE A 262 -2.71 -0.91 23.68
CA ILE A 262 -2.68 -1.12 25.15
C ILE A 262 -3.59 -2.29 25.51
N GLY A 263 -2.98 -3.34 26.07
CA GLY A 263 -3.66 -4.54 26.55
C GLY A 263 -4.37 -5.36 25.47
N ARG A 264 -4.09 -5.13 24.18
CA ARG A 264 -4.75 -5.86 23.10
C ARG A 264 -3.84 -6.12 21.90
N ALA A 265 -4.10 -7.24 21.24
CA ALA A 265 -3.48 -7.64 19.99
C ALA A 265 -4.58 -7.88 18.95
N ALA A 266 -4.43 -7.31 17.77
CA ALA A 266 -5.26 -7.58 16.60
C ALA A 266 -4.49 -8.44 15.61
N ILE A 267 -5.11 -9.49 15.07
CA ILE A 267 -4.47 -10.45 14.18
C ILE A 267 -5.40 -10.77 13.01
N GLY A 268 -4.93 -10.57 11.79
CA GLY A 268 -5.66 -10.86 10.56
C GLY A 268 -5.45 -12.28 10.05
N ALA A 269 -6.49 -12.85 9.44
CA ALA A 269 -6.49 -14.12 8.73
C ALA A 269 -7.36 -14.00 7.47
N PHE A 270 -6.78 -13.45 6.40
CA PHE A 270 -7.53 -13.12 5.17
C PHE A 270 -8.09 -14.34 4.43
N ASN A 271 -7.56 -15.53 4.70
CA ASN A 271 -7.94 -16.77 4.01
C ASN A 271 -8.96 -17.61 4.82
N ASP A 272 -9.44 -17.10 5.96
CA ASP A 272 -10.48 -17.75 6.75
C ASP A 272 -11.85 -17.78 6.02
N ASP A 273 -12.72 -18.73 6.40
CA ASP A 273 -14.08 -18.88 5.86
C ASP A 273 -14.17 -18.80 4.32
N GLY A 274 -13.28 -19.54 3.64
CA GLY A 274 -13.29 -19.61 2.18
C GLY A 274 -12.96 -18.27 1.53
N THR A 275 -11.90 -17.61 2.04
CA THR A 275 -11.35 -16.32 1.58
C THR A 275 -12.23 -15.10 1.80
N THR A 276 -13.32 -15.24 2.56
CA THR A 276 -14.05 -14.10 3.12
C THR A 276 -13.14 -13.32 4.07
N GLY A 277 -12.38 -14.05 4.90
CA GLY A 277 -11.41 -13.50 5.81
C GLY A 277 -11.98 -13.10 7.17
N SER A 278 -11.11 -12.89 8.14
CA SER A 278 -11.46 -12.54 9.53
C SER A 278 -10.31 -11.84 10.24
N ALA A 279 -10.64 -11.14 11.33
CA ALA A 279 -9.66 -10.63 12.27
C ALA A 279 -10.04 -11.02 13.71
N TRP A 280 -9.03 -11.34 14.52
CA TRP A 280 -9.18 -11.69 15.92
C TRP A 280 -8.57 -10.63 16.80
N ILE A 281 -9.18 -10.45 17.96
CA ILE A 281 -8.70 -9.58 19.01
C ILE A 281 -8.41 -10.45 20.23
N PHE A 282 -7.20 -10.34 20.76
CA PHE A 282 -6.79 -10.93 22.01
C PHE A 282 -6.64 -9.84 23.06
N LEU A 283 -7.14 -10.11 24.26
CA LEU A 283 -7.01 -9.24 25.43
C LEU A 283 -5.90 -9.78 26.33
N ASP A 284 -5.01 -8.90 26.73
CA ASP A 284 -4.06 -9.16 27.80
C ASP A 284 -4.66 -8.79 29.17
N ASP A 285 -4.67 -9.76 30.08
CA ASP A 285 -5.03 -9.59 31.49
C ASP A 285 -3.86 -10.03 32.40
N LEU A 286 -2.86 -9.14 32.51
CA LEU A 286 -1.63 -9.33 33.29
C LEU A 286 -0.78 -10.48 32.74
N SER A 287 -0.30 -10.34 31.50
CA SER A 287 0.47 -11.36 30.75
C SER A 287 -0.31 -12.66 30.54
N ARG A 288 -1.64 -12.55 30.40
CA ARG A 288 -2.53 -13.66 30.10
C ARG A 288 -3.43 -13.27 28.94
N TRP A 289 -2.97 -13.63 27.76
CA TRP A 289 -3.68 -13.38 26.52
C TRP A 289 -4.84 -14.36 26.35
N THR A 290 -6.02 -13.82 26.10
CA THR A 290 -7.23 -14.59 25.81
C THR A 290 -7.92 -14.03 24.59
N GLU A 291 -8.50 -14.89 23.76
CA GLU A 291 -9.31 -14.44 22.63
C GLU A 291 -10.52 -13.66 23.17
N GLU A 292 -10.58 -12.37 22.86
CA GLU A 292 -11.66 -11.48 23.24
C GLU A 292 -12.80 -11.52 22.21
N ALA A 293 -12.45 -11.52 20.93
CA ALA A 293 -13.42 -11.50 19.84
C ALA A 293 -12.83 -11.96 18.51
N ARG A 294 -13.74 -12.41 17.63
CA ARG A 294 -13.55 -12.50 16.18
C ARG A 294 -14.48 -11.49 15.51
N VAL A 295 -13.95 -10.70 14.58
CA VAL A 295 -14.72 -9.76 13.76
C VAL A 295 -14.67 -10.18 12.29
N ILE A 296 -15.77 -9.91 11.60
CA ILE A 296 -15.98 -10.17 10.17
C ILE A 296 -16.71 -8.96 9.57
N ALA A 297 -16.48 -8.69 8.28
CA ALA A 297 -17.27 -7.69 7.53
C ALA A 297 -18.76 -8.06 7.56
N SER A 298 -19.62 -7.08 7.84
CA SER A 298 -21.07 -7.29 7.93
C SER A 298 -21.72 -7.69 6.59
N ASP A 299 -21.08 -7.34 5.47
CA ASP A 299 -21.42 -7.65 4.08
C ASP A 299 -20.47 -8.66 3.42
N GLY A 300 -19.59 -9.28 4.21
CA GLY A 300 -18.48 -10.11 3.74
C GLY A 300 -18.89 -11.21 2.76
N GLN A 301 -18.13 -11.31 1.66
CA GLN A 301 -18.26 -12.35 0.64
C GLN A 301 -16.96 -13.15 0.45
N PRO A 302 -17.05 -14.39 -0.07
CA PRO A 302 -15.87 -15.15 -0.46
C PRO A 302 -14.98 -14.38 -1.44
N GLY A 303 -13.70 -14.23 -1.13
CA GLY A 303 -12.70 -13.62 -2.01
C GLY A 303 -12.28 -12.21 -1.64
N GLU A 304 -12.92 -11.57 -0.65
CA GLU A 304 -12.70 -10.16 -0.30
C GLU A 304 -11.45 -9.91 0.55
N TRP A 305 -10.89 -10.97 1.15
CA TRP A 305 -9.64 -10.94 1.91
C TRP A 305 -9.70 -10.01 3.14
N PHE A 306 -10.83 -9.99 3.86
CA PHE A 306 -10.94 -9.25 5.12
C PHE A 306 -9.89 -9.73 6.14
N GLY A 307 -9.16 -8.82 6.77
CA GLY A 307 -8.04 -9.17 7.65
C GLY A 307 -6.71 -9.30 6.91
N ARG A 308 -6.63 -8.84 5.65
CA ARG A 308 -5.37 -8.72 4.93
C ARG A 308 -4.42 -7.71 5.57
N ALA A 309 -4.98 -6.65 6.16
CA ALA A 309 -4.28 -5.69 6.99
C ALA A 309 -5.15 -5.36 8.21
N VAL A 310 -4.53 -5.23 9.39
CA VAL A 310 -5.19 -4.86 10.64
C VAL A 310 -4.37 -3.79 11.34
N ALA A 311 -5.04 -2.81 11.95
CA ALA A 311 -4.39 -1.83 12.80
C ALA A 311 -5.28 -1.49 13.98
N ILE A 312 -4.77 -1.62 15.20
CA ILE A 312 -5.46 -1.24 16.44
C ILE A 312 -4.81 0.02 17.00
N ASN A 313 -5.61 0.98 17.43
CA ASN A 313 -5.10 2.24 17.97
C ASN A 313 -4.43 2.04 19.34
N SER A 314 -3.67 3.05 19.77
CA SER A 314 -2.87 3.01 20.99
C SER A 314 -3.68 2.64 22.24
N ASP A 315 -4.91 3.13 22.38
CA ASP A 315 -5.77 2.80 23.54
C ASP A 315 -6.47 1.42 23.46
N GLY A 316 -6.30 0.72 22.34
CA GLY A 316 -6.86 -0.61 22.12
C GLY A 316 -8.38 -0.61 21.93
N THR A 317 -9.02 0.49 21.56
CA THR A 317 -10.49 0.57 21.46
C THR A 317 -11.05 0.72 20.06
N THR A 318 -10.20 1.02 19.07
CA THR A 318 -10.58 1.15 17.66
C THR A 318 -9.67 0.27 16.81
N LEU A 319 -10.29 -0.52 15.93
CA LEU A 319 -9.63 -1.45 15.03
C LEU A 319 -10.03 -1.13 13.60
N LEU A 320 -9.04 -1.02 12.71
CA LEU A 320 -9.22 -1.00 11.27
C LEU A 320 -8.94 -2.40 10.72
N VAL A 321 -9.76 -2.84 9.78
CA VAL A 321 -9.54 -4.09 9.05
C VAL A 321 -9.75 -3.86 7.56
N GLY A 322 -8.71 -4.14 6.78
CA GLY A 322 -8.74 -4.03 5.32
C GLY A 322 -9.27 -5.28 4.64
N ALA A 323 -10.01 -5.08 3.56
CA ALA A 323 -10.53 -6.09 2.63
C ALA A 323 -10.28 -5.62 1.18
N PRO A 324 -9.04 -5.70 0.68
CA PRO A 324 -8.65 -5.08 -0.58
C PRO A 324 -9.32 -5.67 -1.83
N ASN A 325 -9.92 -6.86 -1.74
CA ASN A 325 -10.61 -7.47 -2.87
C ASN A 325 -12.13 -7.26 -2.87
N ASP A 326 -12.65 -6.57 -1.85
CA ASP A 326 -14.05 -6.21 -1.79
C ASP A 326 -14.49 -5.39 -3.02
N SER A 327 -15.75 -5.54 -3.42
CA SER A 327 -16.42 -4.74 -4.45
C SER A 327 -15.72 -4.80 -5.81
N GLY A 328 -15.23 -5.99 -6.17
CA GLY A 328 -14.56 -6.21 -7.46
C GLY A 328 -13.17 -5.58 -7.51
N PHE A 329 -12.37 -5.80 -6.47
CA PHE A 329 -11.00 -5.28 -6.31
C PHE A 329 -10.88 -3.79 -6.04
N MET A 330 -11.98 -3.05 -5.85
CA MET A 330 -11.90 -1.66 -5.38
C MET A 330 -11.37 -1.61 -3.95
N GLY A 331 -11.80 -2.57 -3.12
CA GLY A 331 -11.37 -2.71 -1.74
C GLY A 331 -12.14 -1.82 -0.77
N SER A 332 -12.14 -2.25 0.49
CA SER A 332 -12.81 -1.56 1.60
C SER A 332 -11.96 -1.63 2.86
N THR A 333 -12.21 -0.69 3.78
CA THR A 333 -11.69 -0.77 5.15
C THR A 333 -12.82 -0.62 6.16
N TYR A 334 -12.87 -1.53 7.12
CA TYR A 334 -13.92 -1.58 8.14
C TYR A 334 -13.40 -1.04 9.46
N VAL A 335 -14.18 -0.16 10.09
CA VAL A 335 -13.84 0.44 11.38
C VAL A 335 -14.67 -0.25 12.47
N TYR A 336 -14.02 -0.95 13.39
CA TYR A 336 -14.64 -1.51 14.58
C TYR A 336 -14.30 -0.68 15.80
N ARG A 337 -15.28 -0.47 16.67
CA ARG A 337 -15.07 0.18 17.97
C ARG A 337 -15.51 -0.74 19.10
N ARG A 338 -14.66 -0.86 20.10
CA ARG A 338 -14.94 -1.60 21.32
C ARG A 338 -16.03 -0.90 22.12
N SER A 339 -17.11 -1.62 22.39
CA SER A 339 -18.12 -1.25 23.38
C SER A 339 -17.71 -1.79 24.76
N ARG A 340 -18.62 -1.88 25.74
CA ARG A 340 -18.32 -2.54 27.02
C ARG A 340 -18.25 -4.06 26.90
N GLU A 341 -18.99 -4.67 25.98
CA GLU A 341 -19.13 -6.14 25.91
C GLU A 341 -18.70 -6.75 24.57
N SER A 342 -18.62 -5.97 23.49
CA SER A 342 -18.29 -6.48 22.15
C SER A 342 -17.57 -5.45 21.28
N TRP A 343 -17.01 -5.93 20.18
CA TRP A 343 -16.56 -5.10 19.05
C TRP A 343 -17.73 -4.86 18.10
N ILE A 344 -17.93 -3.60 17.70
CA ILE A 344 -19.06 -3.18 16.86
C ILE A 344 -18.50 -2.52 15.60
N GLU A 345 -18.87 -3.03 14.43
CA GLU A 345 -18.62 -2.36 13.16
C GLU A 345 -19.35 -1.01 13.14
N ARG A 346 -18.60 0.07 12.97
CA ARG A 346 -19.13 1.45 12.97
C ARG A 346 -19.40 1.94 11.58
N THR A 347 -18.47 1.68 10.67
CA THR A 347 -18.58 2.11 9.30
C THR A 347 -17.69 1.25 8.41
N ARG A 348 -18.05 1.21 7.13
CA ARG A 348 -17.28 0.68 6.02
C ARG A 348 -16.81 1.88 5.21
N LEU A 349 -15.50 2.03 5.08
CA LEU A 349 -14.84 3.07 4.31
C LEU A 349 -14.59 2.56 2.90
N LEU A 350 -14.90 3.40 1.93
CA LEU A 350 -14.72 3.18 0.51
C LEU A 350 -13.91 4.33 -0.08
N SER A 351 -13.20 4.05 -1.16
CA SER A 351 -12.55 5.07 -1.97
C SER A 351 -13.24 5.20 -3.33
N GLU A 352 -13.48 6.42 -3.79
CA GLU A 352 -13.83 6.70 -5.18
C GLU A 352 -12.57 6.58 -6.07
N PRO A 353 -12.73 6.03 -7.29
CA PRO A 353 -12.17 4.75 -7.67
C PRO A 353 -10.68 4.59 -7.32
N SER A 354 -10.38 3.69 -6.38
CA SER A 354 -9.05 3.12 -6.19
C SER A 354 -9.16 1.60 -6.09
N PHE A 355 -8.14 0.88 -6.55
CA PHE A 355 -8.08 -0.58 -6.43
C PHE A 355 -7.32 -0.96 -5.16
N GLY A 356 -7.67 -2.10 -4.55
CA GLY A 356 -6.97 -2.61 -3.39
C GLY A 356 -7.02 -1.70 -2.16
N PHE A 357 -8.04 -0.84 -2.03
CA PHE A 357 -8.22 0.00 -0.85
C PHE A 357 -8.35 -0.87 0.41
N GLY A 358 -7.57 -0.56 1.45
CA GLY A 358 -7.42 -1.44 2.62
C GLY A 358 -6.31 -2.49 2.49
N SER A 359 -5.41 -2.35 1.51
CA SER A 359 -4.24 -3.23 1.36
C SER A 359 -3.22 -3.06 2.49
N GLY A 360 -3.08 -1.83 3.00
CA GLY A 360 -2.37 -1.49 4.22
C GLY A 360 -3.22 -0.55 5.07
N VAL A 361 -3.14 -0.64 6.40
CA VAL A 361 -3.85 0.26 7.30
C VAL A 361 -2.95 0.63 8.47
N ALA A 362 -3.01 1.89 8.88
CA ALA A 362 -2.37 2.39 10.09
C ALA A 362 -3.31 3.37 10.80
N ILE A 363 -3.26 3.43 12.13
CA ILE A 363 -4.18 4.24 12.94
C ILE A 363 -3.47 4.86 14.14
N SER A 364 -3.64 6.16 14.33
CA SER A 364 -3.34 6.89 15.57
C SER A 364 -4.64 7.12 16.35
N ASN A 365 -4.61 7.93 17.41
CA ASN A 365 -5.84 8.19 18.16
C ASN A 365 -6.87 9.00 17.37
N ASP A 366 -6.40 9.91 16.52
CA ASP A 366 -7.24 10.87 15.80
C ASP A 366 -7.27 10.66 14.28
N TRP A 367 -6.33 9.88 13.74
CA TRP A 367 -6.12 9.74 12.30
C TRP A 367 -5.97 8.28 11.86
N ALA A 368 -6.30 8.02 10.60
CA ALA A 368 -6.06 6.75 9.94
C ALA A 368 -5.41 6.98 8.57
N ILE A 369 -4.55 6.05 8.16
CA ILE A 369 -4.01 5.98 6.81
C ILE A 369 -4.42 4.65 6.21
N ILE A 370 -4.92 4.68 4.98
CA ILE A 370 -5.38 3.50 4.27
C ILE A 370 -4.66 3.44 2.92
N GLY A 371 -3.90 2.37 2.74
CA GLY A 371 -3.23 2.05 1.47
C GLY A 371 -4.23 1.56 0.44
N ALA A 372 -3.99 1.93 -0.82
CA ALA A 372 -4.65 1.39 -1.99
C ALA A 372 -3.57 0.95 -3.00
N ILE A 373 -3.76 -0.21 -3.63
CA ILE A 373 -2.82 -0.74 -4.62
C ILE A 373 -3.17 -0.13 -5.97
N GLY A 374 -2.26 0.67 -6.50
CA GLY A 374 -2.29 1.06 -7.89
C GLY A 374 -2.03 -0.12 -8.80
N PHE A 375 -2.97 -0.48 -9.67
CA PHE A 375 -2.61 -1.29 -10.82
C PHE A 375 -1.80 -0.44 -11.80
N ALA A 376 -0.52 -0.77 -11.96
CA ALA A 376 0.11 -0.74 -13.26
C ALA A 376 -0.19 -2.12 -13.92
N HIS A 377 -1.02 -2.13 -14.97
CA HIS A 377 -1.28 -3.24 -15.90
C HIS A 377 -2.08 -4.49 -15.44
N ALA A 378 -3.38 -4.53 -15.78
CA ALA A 378 -4.09 -5.77 -16.15
C ALA A 378 -5.15 -5.63 -17.26
N PHE A 379 -5.21 -4.48 -17.94
CA PHE A 379 -5.90 -4.31 -19.23
C PHE A 379 -5.03 -3.40 -20.12
N ALA A 380 -4.06 -3.99 -20.82
CA ALA A 380 -3.35 -3.28 -21.87
C ALA A 380 -4.33 -3.00 -23.02
N GLY A 381 -4.75 -1.74 -23.18
CA GLY A 381 -5.62 -1.32 -24.27
C GLY A 381 -6.13 0.13 -24.30
N MET A 382 -5.74 1.03 -23.38
CA MET A 382 -6.17 2.44 -23.41
C MET A 382 -5.21 3.27 -22.50
N MET A 383 -4.05 3.70 -23.01
CA MET A 383 -3.68 5.07 -23.41
C MET A 383 -3.69 6.10 -22.26
N ASP A 384 -2.51 6.32 -21.67
CA ASP A 384 -2.09 7.63 -21.15
C ASP A 384 -1.36 8.31 -22.31
N VAL A 385 -1.86 9.47 -22.72
CA VAL A 385 -1.39 10.20 -23.91
C VAL A 385 -0.38 11.25 -23.43
N ASP A 386 0.82 11.22 -24.00
CA ASP A 386 1.82 12.29 -24.01
C ASP A 386 1.99 12.64 -25.49
N CYS A 387 1.13 13.52 -25.95
CA CYS A 387 0.93 13.83 -27.35
C CYS A 387 2.01 14.73 -27.95
N ASN A 388 2.57 15.64 -27.15
CA ASN A 388 3.57 16.61 -27.58
C ASN A 388 5.00 16.05 -27.38
N GLU A 389 5.11 14.84 -26.84
CA GLU A 389 6.34 14.07 -26.59
C GLU A 389 7.38 14.86 -25.80
N ASN A 390 6.94 15.79 -24.97
CA ASN A 390 7.85 16.65 -24.21
C ASN A 390 8.36 15.94 -22.94
N GLY A 391 7.83 14.76 -22.63
CA GLY A 391 8.20 13.93 -21.48
C GLY A 391 7.45 14.27 -20.19
N SER A 392 6.50 15.20 -20.24
CA SER A 392 5.43 15.42 -19.26
C SER A 392 4.13 14.87 -19.85
N PRO A 393 3.33 14.10 -19.09
CA PRO A 393 2.00 13.72 -19.53
C PRO A 393 1.12 14.96 -19.78
N ASP A 394 0.25 14.87 -20.78
CA ASP A 394 -0.76 15.86 -21.18
C ASP A 394 -1.47 16.56 -20.01
N SER A 395 -1.96 15.76 -19.05
CA SER A 395 -2.62 16.26 -17.84
C SER A 395 -1.73 17.11 -16.92
N CYS A 396 -0.41 16.89 -16.94
CA CYS A 396 0.58 17.66 -16.20
C CYS A 396 0.88 19.00 -16.90
N ASP A 397 0.89 19.03 -18.22
CA ASP A 397 1.10 20.26 -18.99
C ASP A 397 -0.07 21.23 -18.84
N ILE A 398 -1.30 20.72 -18.88
CA ILE A 398 -2.52 21.50 -18.60
C ILE A 398 -2.48 22.09 -17.18
N LEU A 399 -2.13 21.28 -16.19
CA LEU A 399 -2.08 21.69 -14.79
C LEU A 399 -0.97 22.71 -14.50
N ALA A 400 0.17 22.58 -15.17
CA ALA A 400 1.29 23.52 -15.08
C ALA A 400 1.03 24.83 -15.84
N GLY A 401 0.02 24.85 -16.72
CA GLY A 401 -0.26 25.94 -17.64
C GLY A 401 0.72 26.03 -18.80
N ASP A 402 1.43 24.93 -19.07
CA ASP A 402 2.38 24.78 -20.16
C ASP A 402 1.66 24.40 -21.47
N SER A 403 0.51 23.72 -21.39
CA SER A 403 -0.44 23.52 -22.49
C SER A 403 -1.85 24.00 -22.11
N LEU A 404 -2.65 24.36 -23.12
CA LEU A 404 -4.03 24.80 -22.94
C LEU A 404 -4.99 23.60 -23.05
N ASP A 405 -6.09 23.68 -22.32
CA ASP A 405 -7.25 22.77 -22.38
C ASP A 405 -8.46 23.69 -22.22
N VAL A 406 -8.87 24.28 -23.34
CA VAL A 406 -9.87 25.36 -23.35
C VAL A 406 -11.27 24.79 -23.16
N ASP A 407 -11.53 23.58 -23.62
CA ASP A 407 -12.85 22.94 -23.56
C ASP A 407 -13.05 22.05 -22.31
N GLY A 408 -11.97 21.75 -21.59
CA GLY A 408 -11.94 21.09 -20.29
C GLY A 408 -12.10 19.58 -20.36
N ASP A 409 -11.76 18.97 -21.49
CA ASP A 409 -11.92 17.54 -21.73
C ASP A 409 -10.75 16.68 -21.19
N GLY A 410 -9.65 17.35 -20.82
CA GLY A 410 -8.45 16.75 -20.22
C GLY A 410 -7.38 16.31 -21.23
N ILE A 411 -7.52 16.67 -22.50
CA ILE A 411 -6.52 16.53 -23.56
C ILE A 411 -6.00 17.94 -23.91
N PRO A 412 -4.67 18.16 -24.04
CA PRO A 412 -4.14 19.44 -24.45
C PRO A 412 -4.64 19.80 -25.85
N ASP A 413 -5.04 21.05 -26.06
CA ASP A 413 -5.64 21.45 -27.34
C ASP A 413 -4.66 21.21 -28.53
N GLU A 414 -3.35 21.34 -28.28
CA GLU A 414 -2.29 21.06 -29.26
C GLU A 414 -2.17 19.57 -29.67
N CYS A 415 -2.90 18.72 -28.96
CA CYS A 415 -2.80 17.26 -28.97
C CYS A 415 -4.08 16.56 -29.40
N GLU A 416 -5.14 17.33 -29.53
CA GLU A 416 -6.30 16.94 -30.28
C GLU A 416 -5.91 16.85 -31.76
N ALA A 417 -5.67 15.63 -32.22
CA ALA A 417 -5.70 15.39 -33.66
C ALA A 417 -7.11 15.76 -34.12
N CYS A 418 -7.21 16.76 -34.99
CA CYS A 418 -8.50 17.21 -35.49
C CYS A 418 -9.05 16.19 -36.50
N LEU A 419 -9.51 15.04 -35.98
CA LEU A 419 -9.89 13.84 -36.71
C LEU A 419 -10.94 14.13 -37.78
N ALA A 420 -11.77 15.15 -37.56
CA ALA A 420 -12.84 15.55 -38.45
C ALA A 420 -12.54 16.81 -39.30
N ASP A 421 -11.32 17.37 -39.25
CA ASP A 421 -10.86 18.44 -40.15
C ASP A 421 -10.28 17.80 -41.42
N LEU A 422 -11.18 17.52 -42.37
CA LEU A 422 -10.89 16.76 -43.58
C LEU A 422 -10.21 17.63 -44.64
N ASP A 423 -10.25 18.96 -44.51
CA ASP A 423 -9.60 19.90 -45.42
C ASP A 423 -8.37 20.60 -44.82
N SER A 424 -8.00 20.25 -43.59
CA SER A 424 -6.83 20.76 -42.85
C SER A 424 -6.86 22.28 -42.70
N SER A 425 -8.05 22.83 -42.50
CA SER A 425 -8.26 24.28 -42.32
C SER A 425 -8.02 24.76 -40.90
N GLY A 426 -7.91 23.85 -39.93
CA GLY A 426 -7.81 24.14 -38.50
C GLY A 426 -9.17 24.33 -37.82
N GLU A 427 -10.29 24.04 -38.48
CA GLU A 427 -11.62 24.01 -37.86
C GLU A 427 -12.47 22.87 -38.46
N VAL A 428 -13.14 22.07 -37.62
CA VAL A 428 -14.19 21.15 -38.04
C VAL A 428 -15.46 21.94 -38.34
N SER A 429 -15.74 22.11 -39.63
CA SER A 429 -16.71 23.07 -40.12
C SER A 429 -17.72 22.45 -41.09
N PHE A 430 -18.57 23.31 -41.65
CA PHE A 430 -19.50 22.87 -42.68
C PHE A 430 -18.80 22.31 -43.94
N ASN A 431 -17.56 22.69 -44.22
CA ASN A 431 -16.82 22.16 -45.37
C ASN A 431 -16.45 20.68 -45.16
N ASP A 432 -16.13 20.31 -43.92
CA ASP A 432 -15.81 18.94 -43.53
C ASP A 432 -17.06 18.05 -43.53
N LEU A 433 -18.20 18.61 -43.12
CA LEU A 433 -19.48 17.91 -43.22
C LEU A 433 -19.83 17.57 -44.67
N LEU A 434 -19.53 18.50 -45.58
CA LEU A 434 -19.73 18.25 -47.01
C LEU A 434 -18.81 17.12 -47.51
N ALA A 435 -17.58 17.02 -47.00
CA ALA A 435 -16.67 15.94 -47.33
C ALA A 435 -17.20 14.58 -46.85
N VAL A 436 -17.72 14.47 -45.62
CA VAL A 436 -18.34 13.23 -45.09
C VAL A 436 -19.59 12.84 -45.91
N VAL A 437 -20.50 13.77 -46.16
CA VAL A 437 -21.74 13.48 -46.90
C VAL A 437 -21.48 13.19 -48.38
N ALA A 438 -20.41 13.72 -48.97
CA ALA A 438 -20.08 13.50 -50.38
C ALA A 438 -19.64 12.06 -50.69
N VAL A 439 -19.10 11.33 -49.71
CA VAL A 439 -18.52 9.99 -49.88
C VAL A 439 -19.34 8.91 -49.15
N TRP A 440 -20.61 9.21 -48.82
CA TRP A 440 -21.48 8.32 -48.06
C TRP A 440 -21.63 6.91 -48.67
N GLY A 441 -21.32 5.89 -47.88
CA GLY A 441 -21.34 4.47 -48.26
C GLY A 441 -19.96 3.81 -48.23
N PRO A 442 -19.83 2.62 -48.87
CA PRO A 442 -18.60 1.84 -48.82
C PRO A 442 -17.42 2.56 -49.43
N CYS A 443 -16.34 2.61 -48.67
CA CYS A 443 -15.15 3.34 -49.05
C CYS A 443 -13.91 2.58 -48.55
N ASN A 444 -12.98 2.29 -49.46
CA ASN A 444 -11.67 1.75 -49.07
C ASN A 444 -10.67 2.92 -49.11
N ASP A 445 -10.09 3.29 -47.97
CA ASP A 445 -9.06 4.34 -47.83
C ASP A 445 -9.54 5.77 -48.18
N CYS A 446 -10.70 6.21 -47.68
CA CYS A 446 -11.00 7.66 -47.67
C CYS A 446 -10.87 8.24 -46.27
N THR A 447 -10.43 9.49 -46.24
CA THR A 447 -10.25 10.27 -45.01
C THR A 447 -11.53 10.56 -44.24
N ALA A 448 -12.70 10.32 -44.85
CA ALA A 448 -14.01 10.52 -44.23
C ALA A 448 -14.54 9.30 -43.44
N ASP A 449 -13.83 8.16 -43.50
CA ASP A 449 -14.07 6.97 -42.67
C ASP A 449 -13.31 7.16 -41.36
N LEU A 450 -13.98 7.74 -40.37
CA LEU A 450 -13.37 8.23 -39.13
C LEU A 450 -13.26 7.13 -38.05
N ASP A 451 -13.98 6.03 -38.22
CA ASP A 451 -13.92 4.86 -37.32
C ASP A 451 -13.25 3.62 -37.93
N ASP A 452 -12.62 3.77 -39.11
CA ASP A 452 -11.94 2.72 -39.88
C ASP A 452 -12.83 1.49 -40.14
N SER A 453 -14.14 1.68 -40.28
CA SER A 453 -15.09 0.58 -40.48
C SER A 453 -15.14 0.09 -41.93
N GLY A 454 -14.58 0.84 -42.89
CA GLY A 454 -14.65 0.60 -44.33
C GLY A 454 -15.92 1.15 -44.99
N ASP A 455 -16.75 1.91 -44.26
CA ASP A 455 -18.01 2.50 -44.70
C ASP A 455 -18.19 3.90 -44.11
N VAL A 456 -18.32 4.95 -44.93
CA VAL A 456 -18.66 6.30 -44.45
C VAL A 456 -20.16 6.37 -44.19
N GLY A 457 -20.56 6.52 -42.94
CA GLY A 457 -21.94 6.43 -42.51
C GLY A 457 -22.31 7.31 -41.32
N PHE A 458 -23.33 6.86 -40.60
CA PHE A 458 -23.91 7.65 -39.50
C PHE A 458 -22.96 7.76 -38.31
N THR A 459 -22.10 6.76 -38.08
CA THR A 459 -21.11 6.80 -37.00
C THR A 459 -20.05 7.87 -37.29
N ASP A 460 -19.55 7.95 -38.51
CA ASP A 460 -18.60 9.00 -38.95
C ASP A 460 -19.20 10.39 -38.85
N LEU A 461 -20.48 10.53 -39.22
CA LEU A 461 -21.20 11.79 -39.06
C LEU A 461 -21.34 12.19 -37.59
N LEU A 462 -21.53 11.23 -36.68
CA LEU A 462 -21.59 11.50 -35.24
C LEU A 462 -20.23 11.90 -34.68
N ILE A 463 -19.15 11.22 -35.10
CA ILE A 463 -17.77 11.56 -34.74
C ILE A 463 -17.44 12.97 -35.26
N MET A 464 -17.85 13.31 -36.49
CA MET A 464 -17.63 14.63 -37.05
C MET A 464 -18.40 15.73 -36.30
N LEU A 465 -19.66 15.50 -35.97
CA LEU A 465 -20.48 16.46 -35.24
C LEU A 465 -20.10 16.60 -33.76
N SER A 466 -19.50 15.57 -33.14
CA SER A 466 -19.01 15.66 -31.76
C SER A 466 -17.75 16.51 -31.63
N ASN A 467 -17.00 16.70 -32.71
CA ASN A 467 -15.77 17.48 -32.76
C ASN A 467 -15.97 18.83 -33.47
N TRP A 468 -17.20 19.36 -33.51
CA TRP A 468 -17.53 20.55 -34.30
C TRP A 468 -17.01 21.86 -33.67
N GLY A 469 -16.13 22.57 -34.37
CA GLY A 469 -15.54 23.82 -33.88
C GLY A 469 -14.11 24.03 -34.38
N PRO A 470 -13.44 25.11 -33.95
CA PRO A 470 -12.00 25.26 -34.15
C PRO A 470 -11.23 24.12 -33.48
N CYS A 471 -10.12 23.72 -34.10
CA CYS A 471 -9.19 22.69 -33.63
C CYS A 471 -8.10 23.28 -32.70
N GLU A 472 -8.41 24.37 -31.98
CA GLU A 472 -7.44 25.21 -31.25
C GLU A 472 -7.48 25.04 -29.75
#